data_AF-A0A382ULG7-F1
#
_entry.id   AF-A0A382ULG7-F1
#
_cell.length_a   1.000
_cell.length_b   1.000
_cell.length_c   1.000
_cell.angle_alpha   90.00
_cell.angle_beta   90.00
_cell.angle_gamma   90.00
#
_symmetry.space_group_name_H-M   'P 1'
#
loop_
_entity.id
_entity.type
_entity.pdbx_description
1 polymer ?
#
loop_
_entity_poly.entity_id
_entity_poly.type
_entity_poly.pdbx_seq_one_letter_code
_entity_poly.pdbx_strand_id
1 'polypeptide(L)' 'MTHGKLDLATLEAKDAFVHRHIGPSEADIADMLDGLGLGSLDALTDQAVPGAIRGKFPDTLAGARTEQDVLAELAGLAQ' A
#
# COMPACT_ATOMS: atom_id res chain seq x y z
N MET A 1 28.46 -17.30 -1.91
CA MET A 1 27.30 -16.65 -1.26
C MET A 1 26.91 -15.43 -2.08
N THR A 2 26.18 -15.65 -3.17
CA THR A 2 25.61 -14.58 -4.00
C THR A 2 24.51 -13.92 -3.18
N HIS A 3 24.82 -12.79 -2.53
CA HIS A 3 23.77 -11.87 -2.13
C HIS A 3 23.10 -11.44 -3.44
N GLY A 4 21.89 -11.95 -3.72
CA GLY A 4 21.12 -11.54 -4.88
C GLY A 4 21.06 -10.02 -4.86
N LYS A 5 21.61 -9.37 -5.89
CA LYS A 5 21.61 -7.92 -6.01
C LYS A 5 20.18 -7.44 -5.86
N LEU A 6 19.88 -6.72 -4.78
CA LEU A 6 18.66 -5.94 -4.68
C LEU A 6 18.65 -4.98 -5.86
N ASP A 7 17.51 -4.87 -6.54
CA ASP A 7 17.34 -3.90 -7.61
C ASP A 7 17.21 -2.49 -7.04
N LEU A 8 17.38 -1.49 -7.91
CA LEU A 8 17.35 -0.09 -7.48
C LEU A 8 15.99 0.28 -6.87
N ALA A 9 14.89 -0.24 -7.43
CA ALA A 9 13.55 0.04 -6.94
C ALA A 9 13.36 -0.39 -5.48
N THR A 10 13.86 -1.58 -5.13
CA THR A 10 13.83 -2.08 -3.75
C THR A 10 14.67 -1.21 -2.81
N LEU A 11 15.81 -0.72 -3.28
CA LEU A 11 16.70 0.14 -2.47
C LEU A 11 16.14 1.56 -2.27
N GLU A 12 15.30 2.05 -3.19
CA GLU A 12 14.67 3.37 -3.07
C GLU A 12 13.52 3.39 -2.05
N ALA A 13 12.93 2.23 -1.72
CA ALA A 13 11.89 2.06 -0.70
C ALA A 13 10.76 3.11 -0.77
N LYS A 14 10.28 3.42 -1.99
CA LYS A 14 9.26 4.46 -2.24
C LYS A 14 7.90 4.15 -1.60
N ASP A 15 7.68 2.91 -1.19
CA ASP A 15 6.51 2.37 -0.51
C ASP A 15 6.64 2.36 1.02
N ALA A 16 7.76 2.82 1.59
CA ALA A 16 8.00 2.81 3.05
C ALA A 16 6.89 3.50 3.86
N PHE A 17 6.24 4.53 3.29
CA PHE A 17 5.08 5.18 3.90
C PHE A 17 3.92 4.20 4.14
N VAL A 18 3.64 3.32 3.18
CA VAL A 18 2.53 2.35 3.26
C VAL A 18 2.73 1.42 4.47
N HIS A 19 3.96 0.92 4.66
CA HIS A 19 4.30 0.06 5.79
C HIS A 19 4.28 0.76 7.15
N ARG A 20 4.45 2.09 7.19
CA ARG A 20 4.30 2.89 8.41
C ARG A 20 2.85 3.30 8.69
N HIS A 21 2.04 3.41 7.65
CA HIS A 21 0.65 3.85 7.72
C HIS A 21 -0.32 2.70 7.99
N ILE A 22 -0.12 1.57 7.32
CA ILE A 22 -0.94 0.37 7.49
C ILE A 22 -0.36 -0.45 8.64
N GLY A 23 -1.12 -0.55 9.74
CA GLY A 23 -0.67 -1.23 10.96
C GLY A 23 -0.51 -2.75 10.81
N PRO A 24 -1.51 -3.48 10.29
CA PRO A 24 -1.41 -4.93 10.12
C PRO A 24 -0.30 -5.32 9.15
N SER A 25 0.58 -6.21 9.58
CA SER A 25 1.53 -6.90 8.70
C SER A 25 0.80 -7.93 7.81
N GLU A 26 1.50 -8.49 6.84
CA GLU A 26 0.97 -9.58 6.01
C GLU A 26 0.53 -10.79 6.86
N ALA A 27 1.28 -11.09 7.93
CA ALA A 27 0.94 -12.16 8.87
C ALA A 27 -0.32 -11.81 9.68
N ASP A 28 -0.43 -10.58 10.18
CA ASP A 28 -1.62 -10.14 10.91
C ASP A 28 -2.86 -10.18 9.99
N ILE A 29 -2.71 -9.77 8.72
CA ILE A 29 -3.79 -9.84 7.73
C ILE A 29 -4.22 -11.28 7.49
N ALA A 30 -3.27 -12.22 7.37
CA ALA A 30 -3.57 -13.64 7.21
C ALA A 30 -4.36 -14.19 8.41
N ASP A 31 -3.89 -13.92 9.64
CA ASP A 31 -4.57 -14.35 10.87
C ASP A 31 -5.99 -13.76 10.99
N MET A 32 -6.16 -12.49 10.61
CA MET A 32 -7.46 -11.82 10.58
C MET A 32 -8.41 -12.45 9.55
N LEU A 33 -7.93 -12.75 8.35
CA LEU A 33 -8.71 -13.38 7.28
C LEU A 33 -9.12 -14.81 7.65
N ASP A 34 -8.24 -15.57 8.28
CA ASP A 34 -8.54 -16.91 8.80
C ASP A 34 -9.65 -16.85 9.84
N GLY A 35 -9.61 -15.86 10.76
CA GLY A 35 -10.68 -15.62 11.73
C GLY A 35 -12.04 -15.30 11.09
N LEU A 36 -12.05 -14.79 9.86
CA LEU A 36 -13.25 -14.51 9.06
C LEU A 36 -13.63 -15.65 8.11
N GLY A 37 -12.80 -16.70 7.99
CA GLY A 37 -12.99 -17.79 7.04
C GLY A 37 -12.81 -17.35 5.57
N LEU A 38 -11.97 -16.35 5.31
CA LEU A 38 -11.74 -15.78 3.99
C LEU A 38 -10.31 -16.04 3.52
N GLY A 39 -10.12 -16.23 2.22
CA GLY A 39 -8.80 -16.50 1.63
C GLY A 39 -8.02 -15.27 1.17
N SER A 40 -8.63 -14.09 1.13
CA SER A 40 -7.98 -12.86 0.65
C SER A 40 -8.73 -11.58 1.04
N LEU A 41 -8.02 -10.44 0.97
CA LEU A 41 -8.63 -9.11 1.06
C LEU A 41 -9.61 -8.82 -0.08
N ASP A 42 -9.39 -9.40 -1.27
CA ASP A 42 -10.35 -9.30 -2.38
C ASP A 42 -11.66 -10.02 -2.06
N ALA A 43 -11.58 -11.24 -1.51
CA ALA A 43 -12.77 -11.99 -1.08
C ALA A 43 -13.54 -11.26 0.03
N LEU A 44 -12.81 -10.62 0.96
CA LEU A 44 -13.41 -9.74 1.97
C LEU A 44 -14.13 -8.55 1.31
N THR A 45 -13.47 -7.88 0.35
CA THR A 45 -14.04 -6.73 -0.35
C THR A 45 -15.30 -7.10 -1.14
N ASP A 46 -15.29 -8.24 -1.82
CA ASP A 46 -16.42 -8.73 -2.62
C ASP A 46 -17.65 -9.05 -1.76
N GLN A 47 -17.44 -9.53 -0.53
CA GLN A 47 -18.53 -9.77 0.43
C GLN A 47 -19.01 -8.50 1.12
N ALA A 48 -18.12 -7.54 1.36
CA ALA A 48 -18.44 -6.31 2.09
C ALA A 48 -19.06 -5.22 1.21
N VAL A 49 -18.63 -5.10 -0.05
CA VAL A 49 -19.01 -3.99 -0.95
C VAL A 49 -19.77 -4.52 -2.16
N PRO A 50 -21.06 -4.19 -2.33
CA PRO A 50 -21.80 -4.58 -3.53
C PRO A 50 -21.12 -4.09 -4.81
N GLY A 51 -20.91 -4.99 -5.76
CA GLY A 51 -20.19 -4.68 -7.00
C GLY A 51 -20.78 -3.50 -7.80
N ALA A 52 -22.09 -3.26 -7.70
CA ALA A 52 -22.78 -2.16 -8.37
C ALA A 52 -22.33 -0.76 -7.90
N ILE A 53 -21.77 -0.64 -6.69
CA ILE A 53 -21.31 0.64 -6.12
C ILE A 53 -19.80 0.68 -5.88
N ARG A 54 -19.06 -0.36 -6.29
CA ARG A 54 -17.61 -0.40 -6.09
C ARG A 54 -16.94 0.62 -7.02
N GLY A 55 -16.23 1.57 -6.43
CA GLY A 55 -15.46 2.57 -7.16
C GLY A 55 -14.27 1.96 -7.91
N LYS A 56 -13.87 2.59 -9.01
CA LYS A 56 -12.61 2.29 -9.70
C LYS A 56 -11.51 3.21 -9.19
N PHE A 57 -10.28 2.71 -9.14
CA PHE A 57 -9.14 3.54 -8.80
C PHE A 57 -8.97 4.64 -9.86
N PRO A 58 -8.69 5.90 -9.48
CA PRO A 58 -8.55 6.96 -10.46
C PRO A 58 -7.24 6.77 -11.23
N ASP A 59 -7.34 6.65 -12.56
CA ASP A 59 -6.17 6.56 -13.46
C ASP A 59 -5.32 7.85 -13.47
N THR A 60 -5.84 8.94 -12.91
CA THR A 60 -5.21 10.27 -12.91
C THR A 60 -4.32 10.54 -11.71
N LEU A 61 -4.18 9.60 -10.78
CA LEU A 61 -3.29 9.79 -9.63
C LEU A 61 -1.82 9.66 -10.06
N ALA A 62 -1.00 10.60 -9.60
CA ALA A 62 0.45 10.48 -9.74
C ALA A 62 0.97 9.26 -8.97
N GLY A 63 2.13 8.76 -9.38
CA GLY A 63 2.80 7.65 -8.70
C GLY A 63 3.09 7.95 -7.23
N ALA A 64 3.25 6.89 -6.43
CA ALA A 64 3.61 7.01 -5.02
C ALA A 64 4.91 7.82 -4.84
N ARG A 65 4.96 8.57 -3.74
CA ARG A 65 6.08 9.44 -3.37
C ARG A 65 6.52 9.12 -1.96
N THR A 66 7.79 9.36 -1.68
CA THR A 66 8.30 9.22 -0.31
C THR A 66 7.75 10.32 0.59
N GLU A 67 7.75 10.09 1.90
CA GLU A 67 7.40 11.13 2.88
C GLU A 67 8.30 12.37 2.73
N GLN A 68 9.58 12.17 2.42
CA GLN A 68 10.54 13.25 2.24
C GLN A 68 10.20 14.12 1.01
N ASP A 69 9.83 13.49 -0.11
CA ASP A 69 9.43 14.20 -1.32
C ASP A 69 8.21 15.09 -1.07
N VAL A 70 7.23 14.58 -0.30
CA VAL A 70 6.00 15.31 0.00
C VAL A 70 6.28 16.48 0.95
N LEU A 71 7.10 16.27 1.98
CA LEU A 71 7.51 17.36 2.88
C LEU A 71 8.25 18.48 2.16
N ALA A 72 9.16 18.14 1.24
CA ALA A 72 9.91 19.12 0.45
C ALA A 72 8.99 19.97 -0.45
N GLU A 73 8.02 19.35 -1.11
CA GLU A 73 7.02 20.08 -1.91
C GLU A 73 6.16 20.99 -1.05
N LEU A 74 5.61 20.48 0.06
CA LEU A 74 4.77 21.29 0.95
C LEU A 74 5.54 22.49 1.50
N ALA A 75 6.83 22.33 1.83
CA ALA A 75 7.70 23.42 2.24
C ALA A 75 7.91 24.46 1.11
N GLY A 76 7.96 24.03 -0.15
CA GLY A 76 8.03 24.92 -1.31
C GLY A 76 6.73 25.69 -1.57
N LEU A 77 5.57 25.07 -1.32
CA LEU A 77 4.26 25.72 -1.46
C LEU A 77 3.97 26.76 -0.36
N ALA A 78 4.61 26.64 0.79
CA ALA A 78 4.41 27.53 1.94
C ALA A 78 5.24 28.83 1.89
N GLN A 79 5.96 29.09 0.80
CA GLN A 79 6.77 30.30 0.60
C GLN A 79 5.99 31.44 -0.06
#